data_AF-A0A1C5CC24-F1
#
_entry.id   AF-A0A1C5CC24-F1
#
_cell.length_a   1.000
_cell.length_b   1.000
_cell.length_c   1.000
_cell.angle_alpha   90.00
_cell.angle_beta   90.00
_cell.angle_gamma   90.00
#
_symmetry.space_group_name_H-M   'P 1'
#
loop_
_entity.id
_entity.type
_entity.pdbx_description
1 polymer ?
#
loop_
_entity_poly.entity_id
_entity_poly.type
_entity_poly.pdbx_seq_one_letter_code
_entity_poly.pdbx_strand_id
1 'polypeptide(L)'
;MDEIVGDCLAVRVRLIGRALTSLYDGALSGHGVTIAQVNLLAALGKIGLCAPSKLGDVLQLERSTISRNVNLLLNHGWIEVLSSDAKGIREIALTRAGRAKIESVMPEWREAQRQAAQLLGVTGVNAVQGIASSMGYAPGV
;
A
#
# COMPACT_ATOMS: atom_id res chain seq x y z
N MET A 1 -0.19 21.29 -28.19
CA MET A 1 0.93 20.45 -27.69
C MET A 1 1.46 21.02 -26.39
N ASP A 2 1.69 22.34 -26.32
CA ASP A 2 2.17 23.02 -25.11
C ASP A 2 1.26 22.86 -23.89
N GLU A 3 -0.07 22.89 -24.06
CA GLU A 3 -1.03 22.61 -22.98
C GLU A 3 -0.89 21.19 -22.40
N ILE A 4 -0.56 20.20 -23.23
CA ILE A 4 -0.33 18.82 -22.76
C ILE A 4 0.97 18.75 -21.95
N VAL A 5 2.02 19.44 -22.41
CA VAL A 5 3.33 19.45 -21.73
C VAL A 5 3.27 20.26 -20.43
N GLY A 6 2.59 21.40 -20.43
CA GLY A 6 2.47 22.31 -19.29
C GLY A 6 1.48 21.85 -18.24
N ASP A 7 0.31 21.33 -18.63
CA ASP A 7 -0.84 21.25 -17.72
C ASP A 7 -1.39 19.83 -17.52
N CYS A 8 -0.74 18.80 -18.08
CA CYS A 8 -1.22 17.43 -17.91
C CYS A 8 -1.14 16.95 -16.46
N LEU A 9 -2.29 16.95 -15.79
CA LEU A 9 -2.45 16.46 -14.42
C LEU A 9 -2.01 15.00 -14.26
N ALA A 10 -2.28 14.14 -15.24
CA ALA A 10 -1.88 12.72 -15.18
C ALA A 10 -0.35 12.55 -15.12
N VAL A 11 0.42 13.38 -15.84
CA VAL A 11 1.90 13.35 -15.77
C VAL A 11 2.37 13.83 -14.41
N ARG A 12 1.79 14.92 -13.89
CA ARG A 12 2.14 15.49 -12.57
C ARG A 12 1.84 14.51 -11.43
N VAL A 13 0.65 13.88 -11.43
CA VAL A 13 0.26 12.87 -10.44
C VAL A 13 1.18 11.64 -10.53
N ARG A 14 1.52 11.16 -11.72
CA ARG A 14 2.48 10.05 -11.88
C ARG A 14 3.89 10.40 -11.42
N LEU A 15 4.33 11.64 -11.62
CA LEU A 15 5.63 12.11 -11.12
C LEU A 15 5.64 12.11 -9.60
N ILE A 16 4.63 12.72 -8.97
CA ILE A 16 4.47 12.77 -7.52
C ILE A 16 4.40 11.34 -6.96
N GLY A 17 3.54 10.49 -7.53
CA GLY A 17 3.38 9.11 -7.11
C GLY A 17 4.69 8.32 -7.16
N ARG A 18 5.47 8.43 -8.24
CA ARG A 18 6.79 7.78 -8.34
C ARG A 18 7.78 8.32 -7.30
N ALA A 19 7.81 9.63 -7.08
CA ALA A 19 8.70 10.23 -6.08
C ALA A 19 8.37 9.75 -4.67
N LEU A 20 7.08 9.72 -4.31
CA LEU A 20 6.62 9.19 -3.02
C LEU A 20 6.96 7.71 -2.88
N THR A 21 6.59 6.87 -3.85
CA THR A 21 6.90 5.44 -3.81
C THR A 21 8.40 5.19 -3.66
N SER A 22 9.24 5.88 -4.42
CA SER A 22 10.70 5.74 -4.33
C SER A 22 11.25 6.16 -2.96
N LEU A 23 10.65 7.14 -2.31
CA LEU A 23 11.03 7.61 -0.99
C LEU A 23 10.76 6.53 0.06
N TYR A 24 9.55 5.95 0.06
CA TYR A 24 9.23 4.84 0.98
C TYR A 24 10.05 3.59 0.66
N ASP A 25 10.13 3.17 -0.60
CA ASP A 25 10.88 1.96 -0.99
C ASP A 25 12.38 2.11 -0.66
N GLY A 26 12.93 3.31 -0.82
CA GLY A 26 14.31 3.62 -0.41
C GLY A 26 14.51 3.44 1.09
N ALA A 27 13.61 4.00 1.91
CA ALA A 27 13.67 3.87 3.37
C ALA A 27 13.48 2.42 3.85
N LEU A 28 12.67 1.65 3.14
CA LEU A 28 12.33 0.27 3.51
C LEU A 28 13.28 -0.79 2.91
N SER A 29 14.20 -0.37 2.03
CA SER A 29 15.13 -1.27 1.33
C SER A 29 15.94 -2.16 2.28
N GLY A 30 16.41 -1.62 3.41
CA GLY A 30 17.13 -2.36 4.45
C GLY A 30 16.32 -3.47 5.12
N HIS A 31 14.99 -3.41 5.01
CA HIS A 31 14.06 -4.40 5.57
C HIS A 31 13.61 -5.46 4.56
N GLY A 32 14.05 -5.34 3.31
CA GLY A 32 13.70 -6.25 2.21
C GLY A 32 12.23 -6.18 1.81
N VAL A 33 11.57 -5.03 2.01
CA VAL A 33 10.15 -4.82 1.67
C VAL A 33 9.92 -3.54 0.90
N THR A 34 8.84 -3.51 0.13
CA THR A 34 8.32 -2.30 -0.53
C THR A 34 7.15 -1.70 0.22
N ILE A 35 6.83 -0.43 -0.06
CA ILE A 35 5.66 0.24 0.50
C ILE A 35 4.35 -0.47 0.12
N ALA A 36 4.28 -1.04 -1.08
CA ALA A 36 3.12 -1.81 -1.51
C ALA A 36 2.89 -3.06 -0.64
N GLN A 37 3.98 -3.77 -0.31
CA GLN A 37 3.93 -4.94 0.59
C GLN A 37 3.55 -4.53 2.02
N VAL A 38 4.14 -3.45 2.55
CA VAL A 38 3.81 -2.91 3.88
C VAL A 38 2.34 -2.51 3.96
N ASN A 39 1.83 -1.80 2.95
CA ASN A 39 0.42 -1.39 2.89
C ASN A 39 -0.53 -2.60 2.84
N LEU A 40 -0.17 -3.66 2.11
CA LEU A 40 -0.94 -4.91 2.08
C LEU A 40 -0.95 -5.62 3.43
N LEU A 41 0.20 -5.74 4.09
CA LEU A 41 0.29 -6.34 5.42
C LEU A 41 -0.52 -5.53 6.45
N ALA A 42 -0.43 -4.20 6.42
CA ALA A 42 -1.18 -3.32 7.29
C ALA A 42 -2.69 -3.41 7.05
N ALA A 43 -3.13 -3.39 5.78
CA ALA A 43 -4.54 -3.55 5.42
C ALA A 43 -5.08 -4.92 5.86
N LEU A 44 -4.34 -6.00 5.62
CA LEU A 44 -4.74 -7.33 6.06
C LEU A 44 -4.78 -7.45 7.59
N GLY A 45 -3.82 -6.85 8.29
CA GLY A 45 -3.82 -6.79 9.75
C GLY A 45 -5.04 -6.08 10.33
N LYS A 46 -5.59 -5.11 9.59
CA LYS A 46 -6.78 -4.36 9.98
C LYS A 46 -8.09 -5.07 9.64
N ILE A 47 -8.20 -5.59 8.42
CA ILE A 47 -9.40 -6.30 7.93
C ILE A 47 -9.57 -7.65 8.64
N GLY A 48 -8.46 -8.32 8.96
CA GLY A 48 -8.46 -9.70 9.43
C GLY A 48 -8.53 -10.70 8.28
N LEU A 49 -9.02 -11.90 8.58
CA LEU A 49 -9.17 -12.98 7.60
C LEU A 49 -10.07 -12.53 6.44
N CYS A 50 -9.53 -12.50 5.21
CA CYS A 50 -10.32 -12.11 4.04
C CYS A 50 -9.79 -12.71 2.74
N ALA A 51 -10.61 -12.66 1.69
CA ALA A 51 -10.19 -13.01 0.34
C ALA A 51 -9.24 -11.96 -0.25
N PRO A 52 -8.25 -12.34 -1.09
CA PRO A 52 -7.38 -11.40 -1.79
C PRO A 52 -8.11 -10.31 -2.58
N SER A 53 -9.28 -10.63 -3.18
CA SER A 53 -10.08 -9.63 -3.90
C SER A 53 -10.53 -8.49 -3.00
N LYS A 54 -10.84 -8.76 -1.73
CA LYS A 54 -11.24 -7.74 -0.77
C LYS A 54 -10.10 -6.76 -0.48
N LEU A 55 -8.85 -7.23 -0.45
CA LEU A 55 -7.67 -6.35 -0.36
C LEU A 55 -7.54 -5.46 -1.60
N GLY A 56 -7.81 -6.00 -2.78
CA GLY A 56 -7.85 -5.23 -4.03
C GLY A 56 -8.85 -4.08 -3.98
N ASP A 57 -10.07 -4.37 -3.52
CA ASP A 57 -11.12 -3.36 -3.39
C ASP A 57 -10.75 -2.26 -2.39
N VAL A 58 -10.19 -2.64 -1.22
CA VAL A 58 -9.80 -1.68 -0.17
C VAL A 58 -8.62 -0.81 -0.60
N LEU A 59 -7.62 -1.40 -1.27
CA LEU A 59 -6.42 -0.68 -1.70
C LEU A 59 -6.57 -0.03 -3.08
N GLN A 60 -7.73 -0.19 -3.74
CA GLN A 60 -7.97 0.27 -5.11
C GLN A 60 -6.88 -0.26 -6.07
N LEU A 61 -6.53 -1.54 -5.92
CA LEU A 61 -5.47 -2.21 -6.68
C LEU A 61 -6.05 -3.24 -7.65
N GLU A 62 -5.50 -3.24 -8.86
CA GLU A 62 -5.78 -4.26 -9.87
C GLU A 62 -5.47 -5.68 -9.39
N ARG A 63 -6.28 -6.64 -9.84
CA ARG A 63 -6.20 -8.05 -9.42
C ARG A 63 -4.81 -8.65 -9.63
N SER A 64 -4.13 -8.31 -10.73
CA SER A 64 -2.79 -8.80 -11.05
C SER A 64 -1.75 -8.32 -10.02
N THR A 65 -1.84 -7.05 -9.60
CA THR A 65 -0.97 -6.46 -8.57
C THR A 65 -1.17 -7.14 -7.22
N ILE A 66 -2.42 -7.37 -6.82
CA ILE A 66 -2.74 -8.10 -5.59
C ILE A 66 -2.19 -9.52 -5.64
N SER A 67 -2.47 -10.26 -6.72
CA SER A 67 -2.10 -11.67 -6.82
C SER A 67 -0.58 -11.87 -6.73
N ARG A 68 0.19 -11.01 -7.41
CA ARG A 68 1.66 -11.02 -7.34
C ARG A 68 2.16 -10.74 -5.92
N ASN A 69 1.64 -9.71 -5.25
CA ASN A 69 2.07 -9.38 -3.90
C ASN A 69 1.67 -10.46 -2.89
N VAL A 70 0.44 -10.97 -2.94
CA VAL A 70 -0.01 -12.06 -2.06
C VAL A 70 0.90 -13.28 -2.17
N ASN A 71 1.27 -13.69 -3.39
CA ASN A 71 2.21 -14.80 -3.58
C ASN A 71 3.58 -14.52 -2.94
N LEU A 72 4.12 -13.30 -3.08
CA LEU A 72 5.37 -12.92 -2.43
C LEU A 72 5.26 -12.97 -0.90
N LEU A 73 4.19 -12.41 -0.33
CA LEU A 73 3.98 -12.38 1.11
C LEU A 73 3.79 -13.80 1.70
N LEU A 74 3.14 -14.70 0.96
CA LEU A 74 3.02 -16.12 1.31
C LEU A 74 4.39 -16.80 1.32
N ASN A 75 5.21 -16.57 0.29
CA ASN A 75 6.56 -17.14 0.20
C ASN A 75 7.48 -16.67 1.33
N HIS A 76 7.28 -15.44 1.81
CA HIS A 76 7.99 -14.92 2.99
C HIS A 76 7.41 -15.40 4.34
N GLY A 77 6.27 -16.09 4.34
CA GLY A 77 5.58 -16.52 5.56
C GLY A 77 4.96 -15.38 6.37
N TRP A 78 4.77 -14.19 5.76
CA TRP A 78 4.16 -13.03 6.43
C TRP A 78 2.64 -13.10 6.44
N ILE A 79 2.06 -13.85 5.50
CA ILE A 79 0.65 -14.21 5.47
C ILE A 79 0.50 -15.71 5.29
N GLU A 80 -0.66 -16.24 5.62
CA GLU A 80 -1.00 -17.66 5.47
C GLU A 80 -2.40 -17.83 4.89
N VAL A 81 -2.65 -18.98 4.25
CA VAL A 81 -4.00 -19.36 3.79
C VAL A 81 -4.63 -20.21 4.90
N LEU A 82 -5.76 -19.76 5.45
CA LEU A 82 -6.43 -20.45 6.57
C LEU A 82 -7.61 -21.30 6.12
N SER A 83 -8.29 -20.92 5.06
CA SER A 83 -9.53 -21.55 4.61
C SER A 83 -9.72 -21.38 3.12
N SER A 84 -10.49 -22.28 2.53
CA SER A 84 -11.23 -22.02 1.30
C SER A 84 -12.71 -21.99 1.66
N ASP A 85 -13.43 -20.96 1.26
CA ASP A 85 -14.89 -20.94 1.44
C ASP A 85 -15.57 -22.05 0.59
N ALA A 86 -16.89 -22.19 0.72
CA ALA A 86 -17.67 -23.18 -0.05
C ALA A 86 -17.55 -23.00 -1.58
N LYS A 87 -17.03 -21.86 -2.06
CA LYS A 87 -16.80 -21.53 -3.47
C LYS A 87 -15.33 -21.74 -3.88
N GLY A 88 -14.47 -22.24 -2.99
CA GLY A 88 -13.05 -22.45 -3.23
C GLY A 88 -12.20 -21.18 -3.16
N ILE A 89 -12.74 -20.07 -2.64
CA ILE A 89 -12.01 -18.81 -2.48
C ILE A 89 -11.11 -18.94 -1.26
N ARG A 90 -9.80 -18.86 -1.49
CA ARG A 90 -8.78 -18.89 -0.43
C ARG A 90 -8.84 -17.59 0.38
N GLU A 91 -9.06 -17.70 1.67
CA GLU A 91 -8.92 -16.60 2.61
C GLU A 91 -7.51 -16.58 3.19
N ILE A 92 -6.96 -15.38 3.32
CA ILE A 92 -5.61 -15.14 3.84
C ILE A 92 -5.68 -14.37 5.15
N ALA A 93 -4.71 -14.63 6.03
CA ALA A 93 -4.55 -13.93 7.29
C ALA A 93 -3.10 -13.51 7.51
N LEU A 94 -2.92 -12.45 8.31
CA LEU A 94 -1.61 -11.98 8.74
C LEU A 94 -1.03 -12.93 9.80
N THR A 95 0.18 -13.45 9.57
CA THR A 95 0.87 -14.30 10.54
C THR A 95 1.49 -13.48 11.66
N ARG A 96 2.02 -14.14 12.69
CA ARG A 96 2.87 -13.48 13.70
C ARG A 96 4.12 -12.85 13.09
N ALA A 97 4.73 -13.52 12.11
CA ALA A 97 5.91 -12.99 11.41
C ALA A 97 5.55 -11.75 10.57
N GLY A 98 4.37 -11.73 9.94
CA GLY A 98 3.87 -10.55 9.24
C GLY A 98 3.66 -9.36 10.16
N ARG A 99 3.06 -9.56 11.34
CA ARG A 99 2.93 -8.51 12.38
C ARG A 99 4.28 -7.96 12.80
N ALA A 100 5.22 -8.84 13.15
CA ALA A 100 6.58 -8.44 13.52
C ALA A 100 7.30 -7.69 12.39
N LYS A 101 7.07 -8.06 11.13
CA LYS A 101 7.61 -7.34 9.98
C LYS A 101 7.08 -5.92 9.88
N ILE A 102 5.76 -5.69 10.07
CA ILE A 102 5.21 -4.32 10.11
C ILE A 102 5.87 -3.52 11.24
N GLU A 103 5.95 -4.07 12.44
CA GLU A 103 6.56 -3.39 13.58
C GLU A 103 8.03 -3.03 13.32
N SER A 104 8.79 -3.93 12.68
CA SER A 104 10.20 -3.71 12.37
C SER A 104 10.46 -2.53 11.44
N VAL A 105 9.52 -2.21 10.55
CA VAL A 105 9.69 -1.13 9.56
C VAL A 105 9.13 0.22 10.00
N MET A 106 8.41 0.25 11.14
CA MET A 106 7.71 1.46 11.59
C MET A 106 8.63 2.69 11.77
N PRO A 107 9.86 2.58 12.31
CA PRO A 107 10.75 3.73 12.44
C PRO A 107 11.07 4.38 11.08
N GLU A 108 11.51 3.59 10.11
CA GLU A 108 11.89 4.03 8.77
C GLU A 108 10.67 4.48 7.96
N TRP A 109 9.54 3.80 8.13
CA TRP A 109 8.28 4.23 7.53
C TRP A 109 7.83 5.61 8.05
N ARG A 110 7.96 5.88 9.36
CA ARG A 110 7.61 7.19 9.95
C ARG A 110 8.53 8.29 9.43
N GLU A 111 9.81 7.99 9.27
CA GLU A 111 10.76 8.93 8.70
C GLU A 111 10.45 9.21 7.22
N ALA A 112 10.15 8.17 6.44
CA ALA A 112 9.67 8.32 5.07
C ALA A 112 8.37 9.14 4.99
N GLN A 113 7.42 8.89 5.89
CA GLN A 113 6.18 9.64 6.00
C GLN A 113 6.43 11.13 6.27
N ARG A 114 7.40 11.46 7.14
CA ARG A 114 7.80 12.84 7.44
C ARG A 114 8.42 13.52 6.23
N GLN A 115 9.32 12.84 5.52
CA GLN A 115 9.96 13.39 4.31
C GLN A 115 8.94 13.56 3.16
N ALA A 116 8.01 12.62 2.99
CA ALA A 116 6.90 12.73 2.05
C ALA A 116 6.01 13.93 2.35
N ALA A 117 5.66 14.15 3.63
CA ALA A 117 4.90 15.32 4.05
C ALA A 117 5.66 16.63 3.80
N GLN A 118 6.98 16.63 3.98
CA GLN A 118 7.83 17.79 3.66
C GLN A 118 7.88 18.07 2.15
N LEU A 119 7.99 17.02 1.32
CA LEU A 119 7.99 17.15 -0.14
C LEU A 119 6.67 17.75 -0.66
N LEU A 120 5.54 17.33 -0.10
CA LEU A 120 4.22 17.81 -0.51
C LEU A 120 3.85 19.18 0.09
N GLY A 121 4.42 19.51 1.25
CA GLY A 121 3.97 20.62 2.08
C GLY A 121 2.55 20.42 2.63
N VAL A 122 2.13 21.32 3.52
CA VAL A 122 0.82 21.20 4.21
C VAL A 122 -0.34 21.20 3.21
N THR A 123 -0.32 22.10 2.22
CA THR A 123 -1.35 22.19 1.19
C THR A 123 -1.43 20.90 0.36
N GLY A 124 -0.29 20.34 -0.04
CA GLY A 124 -0.25 19.10 -0.82
C GLY A 124 -0.74 17.90 -0.02
N VAL A 125 -0.34 17.77 1.24
CA VAL A 125 -0.82 16.71 2.15
C VAL A 125 -2.34 16.78 2.28
N ASN A 126 -2.89 17.96 2.57
CA ASN A 126 -4.33 18.16 2.71
C ASN A 126 -5.07 17.84 1.42
N ALA A 127 -4.54 18.26 0.27
CA ALA A 127 -5.14 17.97 -1.04
C ALA A 127 -5.16 16.47 -1.34
N VAL A 128 -4.04 15.76 -1.12
CA VAL A 128 -3.96 14.31 -1.35
C VAL A 128 -4.93 13.56 -0.44
N GLN A 129 -5.00 13.91 0.85
CA GLN A 129 -5.91 13.28 1.80
C GLN A 129 -7.38 13.55 1.44
N GLY A 130 -7.72 14.80 1.11
CA GLY A 130 -9.07 15.19 0.75
C GLY A 130 -9.56 14.54 -0.54
N ILE A 131 -8.72 14.52 -1.58
CA ILE A 131 -9.03 13.89 -2.88
C ILE A 131 -9.13 12.36 -2.72
N ALA A 132 -8.22 11.73 -1.99
CA ALA A 132 -8.29 10.29 -1.76
C ALA A 132 -9.57 9.89 -1.00
N SER A 133 -9.94 10.68 0.01
CA SER A 133 -11.17 10.46 0.80
C SER A 133 -12.42 10.58 -0.07
N SER A 134 -12.48 11.56 -0.99
CA SER A 134 -13.63 11.72 -1.90
C SER A 134 -13.73 10.59 -2.94
N MET A 135 -12.62 9.91 -3.23
CA MET A 135 -12.56 8.71 -4.09
C MET A 135 -12.91 7.41 -3.34
N GLY A 136 -13.29 7.48 -2.07
CA GLY A 136 -13.66 6.31 -1.27
C GLY A 136 -12.49 5.56 -0.63
N TYR A 137 -11.27 6.13 -0.67
CA TYR A 137 -10.16 5.60 0.12
C TYR A 137 -10.34 6.03 1.59
N ALA A 138 -10.77 5.10 2.44
CA ALA A 138 -10.91 5.31 3.88
C ALA A 138 -9.76 4.61 4.63
N PRO A 139 -8.69 5.32 5.03
CA PRO A 139 -7.61 4.75 5.83
C PRO A 139 -8.12 4.52 7.25
N GLY A 140 -8.84 3.42 7.51
CA GLY A 140 -9.74 3.52 8.65
C GLY A 140 -10.69 2.38 8.93
N VAL A 141 -11.19 1.71 7.90
CA VAL A 141 -12.27 0.73 8.05
C VAL A 141 -11.73 -0.68 7.92
#